data_AF-A0A844EBJ0-F1
#
_entry.id   AF-A0A844EBJ0-F1
#
_cell.length_a   1.000
_cell.length_b   1.000
_cell.length_c   1.000
_cell.angle_alpha   90.00
_cell.angle_beta   90.00
_cell.angle_gamma   90.00
#
_symmetry.space_group_name_H-M   'P 1'
#
loop_
_entity.id
_entity.type
_entity.pdbx_description
1 polymer ?
#
loop_
_entity_poly.entity_id
_entity_poly.type
_entity_poly.pdbx_seq_one_letter_code
_entity_poly.pdbx_strand_id
1 'polypeptide(L)' 'MAEQNHDHEELAGSKFFWVTVLNVVITIAEFVGGALSGSLSLISDAFHNAGDSVSIVFSYAASRISRRK' A
#
# COMPACT_ATOMS: atom_id res chain seq x y z
N MET A 1 22.70 -20.38 -29.44
CA MET A 1 22.05 -21.39 -28.58
C MET A 1 22.22 -20.97 -27.14
N ALA A 2 21.15 -20.44 -26.55
CA ALA A 2 20.81 -20.47 -25.12
C ALA A 2 19.66 -19.48 -24.90
N GLU A 3 18.45 -20.02 -24.98
CA GLU A 3 17.18 -19.37 -24.71
C GLU A 3 17.04 -19.22 -23.18
N GLN A 4 16.98 -17.99 -22.67
CA GLN A 4 16.78 -17.74 -21.24
C GLN A 4 15.28 -17.80 -20.95
N ASN A 5 14.86 -18.93 -20.39
CA ASN A 5 13.49 -19.19 -19.96
C ASN A 5 13.11 -18.31 -18.76
N HIS A 6 11.91 -17.72 -18.85
CA HIS A 6 11.28 -16.87 -17.86
C HIS A 6 10.62 -17.73 -16.77
N ASP A 7 11.16 -17.76 -15.56
CA ASP A 7 10.55 -18.41 -14.38
C ASP A 7 10.50 -17.46 -13.16
N HIS A 8 9.83 -16.31 -13.33
CA HIS A 8 9.68 -15.31 -12.25
C HIS A 8 8.22 -14.90 -11.99
N GLU A 9 7.27 -15.83 -12.08
CA GLU A 9 5.83 -15.51 -11.98
C GLU A 9 5.10 -16.13 -10.76
N GLU A 10 5.76 -16.89 -9.87
CA GLU A 10 5.06 -17.49 -8.72
C GLU A 10 5.38 -16.83 -7.36
N LEU A 11 6.57 -16.24 -7.20
CA LEU A 11 6.97 -15.60 -5.95
C LEU A 11 6.43 -14.16 -5.80
N ALA A 12 6.08 -13.52 -6.91
CA ALA A 12 5.62 -12.12 -6.90
C ALA A 12 4.28 -11.98 -6.18
N GLY A 13 3.29 -12.83 -6.50
CA GLY A 13 1.93 -12.74 -5.95
C GLY A 13 1.87 -12.97 -4.44
N SER A 14 2.54 -14.02 -3.95
CA SER A 14 2.56 -14.34 -2.51
C SER A 14 3.30 -13.27 -1.69
N LYS A 15 4.43 -12.76 -2.22
CA LYS A 15 5.18 -11.69 -1.56
C LYS A 15 4.44 -10.36 -1.61
N PHE A 16 3.76 -10.03 -2.71
CA PHE A 16 2.87 -8.86 -2.79
C PHE A 16 1.77 -8.94 -1.74
N PHE A 17 1.10 -10.09 -1.64
CA PHE A 17 0.05 -10.29 -0.64
C PHE A 17 0.57 -10.07 0.78
N TRP A 18 1.70 -10.69 1.12
CA TRP A 18 2.34 -10.49 2.43
C TRP A 18 2.73 -9.03 2.68
N VAL A 19 3.27 -8.33 1.69
CA VAL A 19 3.64 -6.91 1.80
C VAL A 19 2.40 -6.03 2.00
N THR A 20 1.31 -6.29 1.28
CA THR A 20 0.04 -5.56 1.45
C THR A 20 -0.54 -5.79 2.84
N VAL A 21 -0.61 -7.04 3.31
CA VAL A 21 -1.11 -7.36 4.65
C VAL A 21 -0.25 -6.69 5.72
N LEU A 22 1.07 -6.80 5.61
CA LEU A 22 2.00 -6.23 6.58
C LEU A 22 1.91 -4.69 6.60
N ASN A 23 1.80 -4.04 5.44
CA ASN A 23 1.63 -2.59 5.34
C ASN A 23 0.35 -2.13 6.04
N VAL A 24 -0.79 -2.81 5.81
CA VAL A 24 -2.06 -2.48 6.50
C VAL A 24 -1.95 -2.66 8.01
N VAL A 25 -1.35 -3.76 8.47
CA VAL A 25 -1.15 -4.02 9.91
C VAL A 25 -0.26 -2.94 10.53
N ILE A 26 0.83 -2.56 9.86
CA ILE A 26 1.74 -1.51 10.32
C ILE A 26 1.01 -0.17 10.41
N THR A 27 0.25 0.24 9.39
CA THR A 27 -0.52 1.50 9.43
C THR A 27 -1.51 1.54 10.60
N ILE A 28 -2.19 0.43 10.89
CA ILE A 28 -3.09 0.33 12.06
C ILE A 28 -2.30 0.42 13.37
N ALA A 29 -1.17 -0.28 13.45
CA ALA A 29 -0.30 -0.26 14.63
C ALA A 29 0.33 1.11 14.88
N GLU A 30 0.70 1.86 13.84
CA GLU A 30 1.23 3.22 13.93
C GLU A 30 0.15 4.20 14.37
N PHE A 31 -1.07 4.07 13.84
CA PHE A 31 -2.19 4.91 14.25
C PHE A 31 -2.55 4.68 15.73
N VAL A 32 -2.72 3.43 16.14
CA VAL A 32 -3.06 3.07 17.53
C VAL A 32 -1.89 3.33 18.46
N GLY A 33 -0.67 2.96 18.07
CA GLY A 33 0.55 3.20 18.83
C GLY A 33 0.85 4.70 18.98
N GLY A 34 0.59 5.50 17.95
CA GLY A 34 0.72 6.95 17.99
C GLY A 34 -0.31 7.59 18.90
N ALA A 35 -1.56 7.13 18.83
CA ALA A 35 -2.63 7.59 19.72
C ALA A 35 -2.36 7.22 21.19
N LEU A 36 -1.93 5.99 21.47
CA LEU A 36 -1.63 5.51 22.84
C LEU A 36 -0.37 6.15 23.42
N SER A 37 0.66 6.38 22.60
CA SER A 37 1.91 7.02 23.05
C SER A 37 1.81 8.55 23.11
N GLY A 38 0.76 9.16 22.55
CA GLY A 38 0.64 10.61 22.41
C GLY A 38 1.64 11.21 21.42
N SER A 39 2.19 10.40 20.50
CA SER A 39 3.21 10.82 19.55
C SER A 39 2.60 11.32 18.24
N LEU A 40 2.66 12.64 18.04
CA LEU A 40 2.31 13.27 16.77
C LEU A 40 3.18 12.79 15.60
N SER A 41 4.41 12.37 15.87
CA SER A 41 5.31 11.86 14.82
C SER A 41 4.83 10.53 14.26
N LEU A 42 4.37 9.61 15.11
CA LEU A 42 3.84 8.31 14.69
C LEU A 42 2.45 8.44 14.05
N ILE A 43 1.64 9.37 14.56
CA ILE A 43 0.37 9.74 13.95
C ILE A 43 0.60 10.33 12.56
N SER A 44 1.60 11.22 12.38
CA SER A 44 1.93 11.78 11.08
C SER A 44 2.32 10.72 10.06
N ASP A 45 3.06 9.68 10.48
CA ASP A 45 3.41 8.54 9.63
C ASP A 45 2.16 7.75 9.22
N ALA A 46 1.27 7.43 10.17
CA ALA A 46 0.02 6.72 9.88
C ALA A 46 -0.90 7.50 8.93
N PHE A 47 -1.02 8.82 9.13
CA PHE A 47 -1.82 9.69 8.26
C PHE A 47 -1.23 9.81 6.85
N HIS A 48 0.10 9.84 6.71
CA HIS A 48 0.75 9.84 5.40
C HIS A 48 0.46 8.56 4.62
N ASN A 49 0.65 7.39 5.26
CA ASN A 49 0.36 6.07 4.68
C ASN A 49 -1.12 5.91 4.27
N ALA A 50 -2.03 6.45 5.08
CA ALA A 50 -3.46 6.51 4.77
C ALA A 50 -3.78 7.47 3.61
N GLY A 51 -3.15 8.65 3.60
CA GLY A 51 -3.31 9.66 2.55
C GLY A 51 -2.86 9.17 1.17
N ASP A 52 -1.75 8.43 1.11
CA ASP A 52 -1.27 7.80 -0.12
C ASP A 52 -2.25 6.75 -0.64
N SER A 53 -2.79 5.91 0.26
CA SER A 53 -3.80 4.91 -0.08
C SER A 53 -5.08 5.55 -0.63
N VAL A 54 -5.57 6.62 0.01
CA VAL A 54 -6.73 7.39 -0.47
C VAL A 54 -6.42 8.03 -1.83
N SER A 55 -5.22 8.55 -2.03
CA SER A 55 -4.81 9.16 -3.30
C SER A 55 -4.83 8.15 -4.45
N ILE A 56 -4.42 6.90 -4.21
CA ILE A 56 -4.51 5.81 -5.20
C ILE A 56 -5.98 5.51 -5.53
N VAL A 57 -6.85 5.39 -4.52
CA VAL A 57 -8.29 5.15 -4.71
C VAL A 57 -8.95 6.30 -5.50
N PHE A 58 -8.64 7.55 -5.16
CA PHE A 58 -9.14 8.72 -5.87
C PHE A 58 -8.60 8.78 -7.30
N SER A 59 -7.32 8.53 -7.54
CA SER A 59 -6.73 8.42 -8.88
C SER A 59 -7.43 7.35 -9.72
N TYR A 60 -7.74 6.20 -9.13
CA TYR A 60 -8.51 5.16 -9.82
C TYR A 60 -9.95 5.60 -10.14
N ALA A 61 -10.64 6.24 -9.18
CA ALA A 61 -11.99 6.77 -9.39
C ALA A 61 -12.02 7.88 -10.46
N ALA A 62 -11.07 8.80 -10.43
CA ALA A 62 -10.90 9.86 -11.43
C ALA A 62 -10.53 9.29 -12.81
N SER A 63 -9.65 8.29 -12.88
CA SER A 63 -9.35 7.58 -14.13
C SER A 63 -10.60 6.90 -14.70
N ARG A 64 -11.41 6.28 -13.83
CA ARG A 64 -12.69 5.67 -14.21
C ARG A 64 -13.67 6.70 -14.78
N ILE A 65 -13.76 7.89 -14.20
CA ILE A 65 -14.64 8.98 -14.68
C ILE A 65 -14.10 9.60 -15.98
N SER A 66 -12.79 9.78 -16.07
CA SER A 66 -12.12 10.36 -17.24
C SER A 66 -12.26 9.47 -18.48
N ARG A 67 -12.25 8.14 -18.30
CA ARG A 67 -12.46 7.18 -19.39
C ARG A 67 -13.90 7.12 -19.92
N ARG A 68 -14.84 7.85 -19.30
CA ARG A 68 -16.22 8.01 -19.80
C ARG A 68 -16.45 9.31 -20.55
N LYS A 69 -15.41 10.11 -20.81
CA LYS A 69 -15.38 11.15 -21.84
C LYS A 69 -14.49 10.69 -22.99
#